data_AF-A0A7Y0N2X6-F1
#
_entry.id   AF-A0A7Y0N2X6-F1
#
_cell.length_a   1.000
_cell.length_b   1.000
_cell.length_c   1.000
_cell.angle_alpha   90.00
_cell.angle_beta   90.00
_cell.angle_gamma   90.00
#
_symmetry.space_group_name_H-M   'P 1'
#
loop_
_entity.id
_entity.type
_entity.pdbx_description
1 polymer ?
#
loop_
_entity_poly.entity_id
_entity_poly.type
_entity_poly.pdbx_seq_one_letter_code
_entity_poly.pdbx_strand_id
1 'polypeptide(L)'
;FIGLFAGLVLGTAIQYLFSGIAIFDTYLLGTAEGVGGMFVSLIKLLVVPLVYVSIVCGIVDLKDISAFGRLGGKTFTLYILNTIIAIAAALTVGLIFQPGAGANLAGTVSETVKLTTTETPDIFSLVVNIVPSNPVQAF
;
A
#
# COMPACT_ATOMS: atom_id res chain seq x y z
N PHE A 1 -4.12 -9.60 18.64
CA PHE A 1 -4.82 -10.07 17.43
C PHE A 1 -6.34 -10.08 17.58
N ILE A 2 -6.92 -10.59 18.68
CA ILE A 2 -8.39 -10.63 18.85
C ILE A 2 -9.06 -9.25 18.72
N GLY A 3 -8.45 -8.20 19.29
CA GLY A 3 -8.98 -6.83 19.21
C GLY A 3 -8.93 -6.20 17.82
N LEU A 4 -7.98 -6.61 16.96
CA LEU A 4 -7.91 -6.11 15.58
C LEU A 4 -9.02 -6.70 14.72
N PHE A 5 -9.22 -8.02 14.82
CA PHE A 5 -10.33 -8.68 14.12
C PHE A 5 -11.69 -8.22 14.65
N ALA A 6 -11.85 -8.13 15.98
CA ALA A 6 -13.07 -7.61 16.57
C ALA A 6 -13.34 -6.16 16.16
N GLY A 7 -12.31 -5.30 16.15
CA GLY A 7 -12.43 -3.91 15.70
C GLY A 7 -12.81 -3.79 14.23
N LEU A 8 -12.23 -4.61 13.34
CA LEU A 8 -12.58 -4.63 11.93
C LEU A 8 -14.04 -5.07 11.73
N VAL A 9 -14.44 -6.18 12.35
CA VAL A 9 -15.82 -6.70 12.22
C VAL A 9 -16.83 -5.72 12.80
N LEU A 10 -16.59 -5.18 13.99
CA LEU A 10 -17.47 -4.20 14.61
C LEU A 10 -17.54 -2.91 13.79
N GLY A 11 -16.39 -2.38 13.33
CA GLY A 11 -16.34 -1.17 12.51
C GLY A 11 -17.11 -1.32 11.20
N THR A 12 -16.91 -2.43 10.49
CA THR A 12 -17.67 -2.73 9.27
C THR A 12 -19.16 -2.94 9.55
N ALA A 13 -19.53 -3.65 10.63
CA ALA A 13 -20.92 -3.87 10.99
C ALA A 13 -21.65 -2.57 11.37
N ILE A 14 -21.00 -1.70 12.14
CA ILE A 14 -21.54 -0.38 12.51
C ILE A 14 -21.73 0.47 11.25
N GLN A 15 -20.74 0.51 10.34
CA GLN A 15 -20.88 1.26 9.08
C GLN A 15 -22.06 0.74 8.25
N TYR A 16 -22.24 -0.57 8.14
CA TYR A 16 -23.31 -1.15 7.32
C TYR A 16 -24.71 -0.90 7.92
N LEU A 17 -24.84 -0.98 9.25
CA LEU A 17 -26.13 -0.83 9.94
C LEU A 17 -26.58 0.62 10.11
N PHE A 18 -25.64 1.57 10.22
CA PHE A 18 -25.92 2.97 10.58
C PHE A 18 -25.69 3.99 9.44
N SER A 19 -25.28 3.55 8.24
CA SER A 19 -25.03 4.42 7.07
C SER A 19 -26.23 5.26 6.59
N GLY A 20 -27.46 4.95 7.05
CA GLY A 20 -28.67 5.70 6.69
C GLY A 20 -29.00 6.89 7.61
N ILE A 21 -28.25 7.13 8.68
CA ILE A 21 -28.56 8.16 9.69
C ILE A 21 -27.62 9.36 9.53
N ALA A 22 -28.14 10.52 9.13
CA ALA A 22 -27.35 11.74 8.88
C ALA A 22 -26.49 12.22 10.07
N ILE A 23 -26.89 11.90 11.30
CA ILE A 23 -26.14 12.23 12.53
C ILE A 23 -24.90 11.32 12.68
N PHE A 24 -24.97 10.09 12.18
CA PHE A 24 -23.87 9.12 12.22
C PHE A 24 -22.69 9.57 11.35
N ASP A 25 -22.97 10.05 10.12
CA ASP A 25 -21.96 10.54 9.19
C ASP A 25 -21.23 11.79 9.69
N THR A 26 -21.96 12.72 10.33
CA THR A 26 -21.35 14.00 10.74
C THR A 26 -20.51 13.86 12.01
N TYR A 27 -20.94 13.05 12.98
CA TYR A 27 -20.30 13.01 14.31
C TYR A 27 -19.49 11.75 14.58
N LEU A 28 -19.98 10.57 14.20
CA LEU A 28 -19.29 9.31 14.51
C LEU A 28 -18.27 8.94 13.44
N LEU A 29 -18.60 9.14 12.16
CA LEU A 29 -17.66 8.86 11.08
C LEU A 29 -16.48 9.83 11.10
N GLY A 30 -16.72 11.13 11.22
CA GLY A 30 -15.64 12.15 11.26
C GLY A 30 -14.69 12.00 12.45
N THR A 31 -15.20 11.65 13.64
CA THR A 31 -14.35 11.41 14.81
C THR A 31 -13.58 10.09 14.71
N ALA A 32 -14.22 9.02 14.22
CA ALA A 32 -13.57 7.73 13.99
C ALA A 32 -12.48 7.84 12.91
N GLU A 33 -12.73 8.58 11.83
CA GLU A 33 -11.76 8.86 10.77
C GLU A 33 -10.60 9.68 11.32
N GLY A 34 -10.86 10.74 12.10
CA GLY A 34 -9.81 11.52 12.75
C GLY A 34 -8.93 10.67 13.67
N VAL A 35 -9.53 9.82 14.51
CA VAL A 35 -8.78 8.92 15.40
C VAL A 35 -8.02 7.84 14.61
N GLY A 36 -8.62 7.26 13.58
CA GLY A 36 -7.97 6.30 12.70
C GLY A 36 -6.79 6.92 11.94
N GLY A 37 -6.97 8.14 11.43
CA GLY A 37 -5.92 8.92 10.76
C GLY A 37 -4.76 9.26 11.70
N MET A 38 -5.05 9.62 12.96
CA MET A 38 -4.02 9.82 13.99
C MET A 38 -3.27 8.51 14.25
N PHE A 39 -3.98 7.38 14.40
CA PHE A 39 -3.35 6.08 14.61
C PHE A 39 -2.41 5.68 13.46
N VAL A 40 -2.85 5.86 12.20
CA VAL A 40 -2.01 5.59 11.02
C VAL A 40 -0.80 6.53 10.98
N SER A 41 -0.98 7.80 11.34
CA SER A 41 0.12 8.79 11.39
C SER A 41 1.17 8.40 12.45
N LEU A 42 0.72 7.91 13.61
CA LEU A 42 1.61 7.40 14.66
C LEU A 42 2.40 6.17 14.20
N ILE A 43 1.78 5.23 13.47
CA ILE A 43 2.50 4.10 12.88
C ILE A 43 3.53 4.60 11.86
N LYS A 44 3.14 5.50 10.94
CA LYS A 44 4.04 6.05 9.92
C LYS A 44 5.26 6.75 10.52
N LEU A 45 5.07 7.48 11.62
CA LEU A 45 6.14 8.15 12.35
C LEU A 45 7.21 7.16 12.85
N LEU A 46 6.80 5.97 13.27
CA LEU A 46 7.72 4.92 13.74
C LEU A 46 8.41 4.18 12.60
N VAL A 47 7.72 3.97 11.48
CA VAL A 47 8.23 3.15 10.36
C VAL A 47 9.50 3.73 9.76
N VAL A 48 9.53 5.03 9.47
CA VAL A 48 10.67 5.68 8.80
C VAL A 48 12.00 5.49 9.59
N PRO A 49 12.10 5.89 10.87
CA PRO A 49 13.35 5.73 11.62
C PRO A 49 13.68 4.25 11.89
N LEU A 50 12.67 3.41 12.14
CA LEU A 50 12.88 1.99 12.43
C LEU A 50 13.50 1.27 11.23
N VAL A 51 12.99 1.53 10.02
CA VAL A 51 13.53 0.91 8.80
C VAL A 51 14.99 1.32 8.58
N TYR A 52 15.33 2.59 8.78
CA TYR A 52 16.71 3.06 8.66
C TYR A 52 17.65 2.34 9.63
N VAL A 53 17.34 2.38 10.93
CA VAL A 53 18.19 1.76 11.97
C VAL A 53 18.27 0.25 11.75
N SER A 54 17.16 -0.40 11.42
CA SER A 54 17.13 -1.85 11.17
C SER A 54 18.00 -2.26 9.99
N ILE A 55 17.99 -1.50 8.89
CA ILE A 55 18.82 -1.79 7.71
C ILE A 55 20.30 -1.52 8.04
N VAL A 56 20.62 -0.41 8.68
CA VAL A 56 22.01 -0.06 9.05
C VAL A 56 22.61 -1.11 9.99
N CYS A 57 21.92 -1.44 11.09
CA CYS A 57 22.38 -2.50 12.00
C CYS A 57 22.48 -3.86 11.28
N GLY A 58 21.49 -4.20 10.45
CA GLY A 58 21.49 -5.45 9.69
C GLY A 58 22.64 -5.57 8.69
N ILE A 59 23.11 -4.47 8.11
CA ILE A 59 24.27 -4.46 7.21
C ILE A 59 25.57 -4.50 8.01
N VAL A 60 25.68 -3.77 9.12
CA VAL A 60 26.89 -3.72 9.96
C VAL A 60 27.20 -5.05 10.64
N ASP A 61 26.17 -5.83 10.99
CA ASP A 61 26.36 -7.17 11.58
C ASP A 61 26.93 -8.21 10.60
N LEU A 62 26.94 -7.92 9.29
CA LEU A 62 27.50 -8.81 8.28
C LEU A 62 29.02 -8.62 8.17
N LYS A 63 29.78 -9.65 8.59
CA LYS A 63 31.26 -9.67 8.46
C LYS A 63 31.75 -9.70 7.01
N ASP A 64 30.91 -10.08 6.05
CA ASP A 64 31.26 -10.21 4.63
C ASP A 64 30.18 -9.56 3.73
N ILE A 65 30.58 -8.51 3.01
CA ILE A 65 29.73 -7.79 2.06
C ILE A 65 29.25 -8.69 0.90
N SER A 66 30.04 -9.69 0.50
CA SER A 66 29.65 -10.61 -0.58
C SER A 66 28.45 -11.49 -0.18
N ALA A 67 28.30 -11.80 1.11
CA ALA A 67 27.17 -12.53 1.64
C ALA A 67 25.86 -11.72 1.52
N PHE A 68 25.93 -10.40 1.72
CA PHE A 68 24.79 -9.50 1.52
C PHE A 68 24.32 -9.50 0.07
N GLY A 69 25.25 -9.38 -0.90
CA GLY A 69 24.90 -9.40 -2.32
C GLY A 69 24.20 -10.70 -2.76
N ARG A 70 24.67 -11.86 -2.26
CA ARG A 70 24.03 -13.15 -2.54
C ARG A 70 22.65 -13.29 -1.89
N LEU A 71 22.48 -12.78 -0.67
CA LEU A 71 21.20 -12.79 0.04
C LEU A 71 20.18 -11.86 -0.63
N GLY A 72 20.62 -10.64 -0.96
CA GLY A 72 19.81 -9.65 -1.68
C GLY A 72 19.39 -10.18 -3.05
N GLY A 73 20.30 -10.76 -3.83
CA GLY A 73 19.99 -11.36 -5.12
C GLY A 73 18.95 -12.47 -5.03
N LYS A 74 19.12 -13.42 -4.09
CA LYS A 74 18.12 -14.47 -3.86
C LYS A 74 16.76 -13.90 -3.47
N THR A 75 16.74 -12.92 -2.56
CA THR A 75 15.50 -12.29 -2.10
C THR A 75 14.81 -11.55 -3.25
N PHE A 76 15.56 -10.80 -4.05
CA PHE A 76 15.04 -10.09 -5.22
C PHE A 76 14.43 -11.06 -6.23
N THR A 77 15.12 -12.15 -6.58
CA THR A 77 14.59 -13.18 -7.49
C THR A 77 13.31 -13.81 -6.92
N LEU A 78 13.27 -14.12 -5.63
CA LEU A 78 12.08 -14.64 -4.97
C LEU A 78 10.91 -13.65 -5.03
N TYR A 79 11.16 -12.36 -4.81
CA TYR A 79 10.14 -11.30 -4.89
C TYR A 79 9.57 -11.14 -6.30
N ILE A 80 10.42 -11.13 -7.33
CA ILE A 80 9.97 -11.05 -8.73
C ILE A 80 9.13 -12.28 -9.07
N LEU A 81 9.60 -13.49 -8.73
CA LEU A 81 8.85 -14.71 -9.01
C LEU A 81 7.50 -14.72 -8.29
N ASN A 82 7.46 -14.34 -7.01
CA ASN A 82 6.23 -14.24 -6.24
C ASN A 82 5.27 -13.20 -6.84
N THR A 83 5.79 -12.07 -7.31
CA THR A 83 4.98 -11.01 -7.92
C THR A 83 4.37 -11.47 -9.25
N ILE A 84 5.14 -12.15 -10.08
CA ILE A 84 4.65 -12.73 -11.35
C ILE A 84 3.52 -13.73 -11.07
N ILE A 85 3.71 -14.63 -10.10
CA ILE A 85 2.69 -15.62 -9.73
C ILE A 85 1.43 -14.93 -9.18
N ALA A 86 1.58 -13.92 -8.32
CA ALA A 86 0.46 -13.17 -7.76
C ALA A 86 -0.32 -12.41 -8.84
N ILE A 87 0.36 -11.74 -9.78
CA ILE A 87 -0.26 -11.03 -10.89
C ILE A 87 -0.99 -12.02 -11.81
N ALA A 88 -0.35 -13.15 -12.15
CA ALA A 88 -0.98 -14.18 -12.97
C ALA A 88 -2.26 -14.72 -12.31
N ALA A 89 -2.22 -14.99 -11.00
CA ALA A 89 -3.40 -15.42 -10.25
C ALA A 89 -4.49 -14.33 -10.23
N ALA A 90 -4.13 -13.07 -9.96
CA ALA A 90 -5.06 -11.94 -9.94
C ALA A 90 -5.75 -11.73 -11.29
N LEU A 91 -5.00 -11.80 -12.40
CA LEU A 91 -5.55 -11.72 -13.76
C LEU A 91 -6.44 -12.91 -14.09
N THR A 92 -6.04 -14.12 -13.70
CA THR A 92 -6.85 -15.33 -13.91
C THR A 92 -8.21 -15.19 -13.22
N VAL A 93 -8.23 -14.78 -11.96
CA VAL A 93 -9.45 -14.52 -11.20
C VAL A 93 -10.25 -13.37 -11.85
N GLY A 94 -9.61 -12.26 -12.20
CA GLY A 94 -10.27 -11.13 -12.85
C GLY A 94 -10.95 -11.50 -14.18
N LEU A 95 -10.31 -12.35 -14.98
CA LEU A 95 -10.86 -12.83 -16.26
C LEU A 95 -12.00 -13.84 -16.08
N ILE A 96 -11.99 -14.65 -15.01
CA ILE A 96 -13.05 -15.62 -14.71
C ILE A 96 -14.29 -14.92 -14.16
N PHE A 97 -14.13 -14.07 -13.15
CA PHE A 97 -15.26 -13.42 -12.47
C PHE A 97 -15.78 -12.19 -13.23
N GLN A 98 -14.99 -11.64 -14.16
CA GLN A 98 -15.31 -10.46 -14.98
C GLN A 98 -16.04 -9.36 -14.18
N PRO A 99 -15.46 -8.88 -13.07
CA PRO A 99 -16.11 -7.87 -12.22
C PRO A 99 -16.26 -6.56 -13.01
N GLY A 100 -17.43 -6.36 -13.62
CA GLY A 100 -17.70 -5.24 -14.54
C GLY A 100 -18.49 -5.65 -15.79
N ALA A 101 -18.63 -6.93 -16.09
CA ALA A 101 -19.52 -7.40 -17.15
C ALA A 101 -20.97 -6.97 -16.83
N GLY A 102 -21.54 -6.10 -17.67
CA GLY A 102 -22.88 -5.53 -17.48
C GLY A 102 -22.95 -4.25 -16.65
N ALA A 103 -21.81 -3.69 -16.20
CA ALA A 103 -21.79 -2.37 -15.58
C ALA A 103 -22.02 -1.30 -16.67
N ASN A 104 -23.19 -0.65 -16.65
CA ASN A 104 -23.47 0.48 -17.54
C ASN A 104 -22.84 1.75 -16.95
N LEU A 105 -21.57 2.02 -17.31
CA LEU A 105 -20.88 3.27 -16.98
C LEU A 105 -21.13 4.39 -18.01
N ALA A 106 -21.95 4.13 -19.04
CA ALA A 106 -22.27 5.12 -20.06
C ALA A 106 -23.31 6.11 -19.51
N GLY A 107 -22.84 7.13 -18.77
CA GLY A 107 -23.66 8.25 -18.30
C GLY A 107 -23.31 8.80 -16.91
N THR A 108 -22.53 8.07 -16.10
CA THR A 108 -22.11 8.49 -14.75
C THR A 108 -20.67 9.02 -14.68
N VAL A 109 -19.94 8.99 -15.79
CA VAL A 109 -18.60 9.58 -15.90
C VAL A 109 -18.75 11.03 -16.34
N SER A 110 -18.93 11.94 -15.39
CA SER A 110 -18.74 13.37 -15.66
C SER A 110 -17.35 13.59 -16.26
N GLU A 111 -17.25 14.43 -17.29
CA GLU A 111 -16.04 14.81 -18.04
C GLU A 111 -14.87 15.34 -17.17
N THR A 112 -15.04 15.40 -15.85
CA THR A 112 -14.05 15.83 -14.86
C THR A 112 -13.08 14.72 -14.44
N VAL A 113 -13.28 13.46 -14.86
CA VAL A 113 -12.23 12.45 -14.72
C VAL A 113 -11.14 12.75 -15.75
N LYS A 114 -10.24 13.68 -15.39
CA LYS A 114 -8.92 13.78 -16.03
C LYS A 114 -8.31 12.39 -15.96
N LEU A 115 -8.32 11.69 -17.09
CA LEU A 115 -7.44 10.56 -17.33
C LEU A 115 -6.03 11.14 -17.30
N THR A 116 -5.48 11.31 -16.10
CA THR A 116 -4.11 11.69 -15.90
C THR A 116 -3.32 10.60 -16.58
N THR A 117 -2.84 10.87 -17.79
CA THR A 117 -1.91 10.01 -18.50
C THR A 117 -0.64 10.03 -17.66
N THR A 118 -0.56 9.12 -16.69
CA THR A 118 0.66 8.87 -15.94
C THR A 118 1.68 8.41 -16.97
N GLU A 119 2.59 9.29 -17.34
CA GLU A 119 3.71 8.95 -18.20
C GLU A 119 4.47 7.81 -17.51
N THR A 120 4.66 6.69 -18.22
CA THR A 120 5.41 5.56 -17.69
C THR A 120 6.83 6.02 -17.37
N PRO A 121 7.26 5.96 -16.09
CA PRO A 121 8.63 6.31 -15.73
C PRO A 121 9.58 5.41 -16.51
N ASP A 122 10.58 6.02 -17.15
CA ASP A 122 11.62 5.27 -17.84
C ASP A 122 12.39 4.40 -16.82
N ILE A 123 12.70 3.15 -17.19
CA ILE A 123 13.38 2.20 -16.30
C ILE A 123 14.74 2.74 -15.87
N PHE A 124 15.46 3.44 -16.76
CA PHE A 124 16.72 4.07 -16.40
C PHE A 124 16.53 5.18 -15.37
N SER A 125 15.46 5.98 -15.50
CA SER A 125 15.12 6.98 -14.49
C SER A 125 14.81 6.36 -13.13
N LEU A 126 14.12 5.20 -13.09
CA LEU A 126 13.85 4.49 -11.84
C LEU A 126 15.14 4.01 -11.17
N VAL A 127 16.09 3.46 -11.93
CA VAL A 127 17.40 3.01 -11.40
C VAL A 127 18.21 4.19 -10.88
N VAL A 128 18.23 5.32 -11.60
CA VAL A 128 18.94 6.53 -11.15
C VAL A 128 18.32 7.07 -9.86
N ASN A 129 17.00 7.01 -9.71
CA ASN A 129 16.31 7.46 -8.50
C ASN A 129 16.47 6.53 -7.29
N ILE A 130 17.07 5.33 -7.42
CA ILE A 130 17.40 4.46 -6.28
C ILE A 130 18.42 5.14 -5.35
N VAL A 131 19.35 5.91 -5.92
CA VAL A 131 20.37 6.63 -5.15
C VAL A 131 19.92 8.09 -5.01
N PRO A 132 19.43 8.52 -3.84
CA PRO A 132 18.98 9.89 -3.68
C PRO A 132 20.15 10.88 -3.74
N SER A 133 19.91 12.06 -4.33
CA SER A 133 20.87 13.16 -4.37
C SER A 133 21.14 13.76 -2.97
N ASN A 134 20.18 13.62 -2.04
CA ASN A 134 20.33 14.01 -0.65
C ASN A 134 19.64 12.97 0.26
N PRO A 135 20.38 12.25 1.12
CA PRO A 135 19.80 11.22 1.99
C PRO A 135 18.77 11.78 2.97
N VAL A 136 18.88 13.05 3.40
CA VAL A 136 17.95 13.66 4.36
C VAL A 136 16.61 14.05 3.71
N GLN A 137 16.62 14.38 2.41
CA GLN A 137 15.39 14.71 1.67
C GLN A 137 14.67 13.46 1.14
N ALA A 138 15.33 12.30 1.15
CA ALA A 138 14.79 11.04 0.67
C ALA A 138 14.05 10.23 1.75
N PHE A 139 14.15 10.62 3.02
CA PHE A 139 13.37 10.09 4.15
C PHE A 139 12.12 10.95 4.38
#